data_AF-A0A424I0F0-F1
#
_entry.id   AF-A0A424I0F0-F1
#
_cell.length_a   1.000
_cell.length_b   1.000
_cell.length_c   1.000
_cell.angle_alpha   90.00
_cell.angle_beta   90.00
_cell.angle_gamma   90.00
#
_symmetry.space_group_name_H-M   'P 1'
#
loop_
_entity.id
_entity.type
_entity.pdbx_description
1 polymer ?
#
loop_
_entity_poly.entity_id
_entity_poly.type
_entity_poly.pdbx_seq_one_letter_code
_entity_poly.pdbx_strand_id
1 'polypeptide(L)'
;MKLLPLIGALLISAVPVQAFETYEELDKACRASEENSNLCGGVADYIIEFMTVTLLCTLEEKGRLTKENLVLTLDEWNFNQGRTPLLNEAVEMTLEKFPECSIKPIP
;
A
#
# COMPACT_ATOMS: atom_id res chain seq x y z
N MET A 1 19.31 -37.85 22.49
CA MET A 1 18.70 -37.64 21.16
C MET A 1 17.58 -36.60 21.28
N LYS A 2 17.74 -35.45 20.61
CA LYS A 2 16.71 -34.49 20.17
C LYS A 2 17.45 -33.23 19.66
N LEU A 3 18.15 -33.38 18.54
CA LEU A 3 18.99 -32.31 17.92
C LEU A 3 18.41 -31.84 16.58
N LEU A 4 17.09 -31.97 16.41
CA LEU A 4 16.39 -31.76 15.14
C LEU A 4 15.23 -30.73 15.17
N PRO A 5 15.30 -29.61 15.93
CA PRO A 5 14.46 -28.46 15.58
C PRO A 5 15.23 -27.16 15.30
N LEU A 6 16.56 -27.15 15.45
CA LEU A 6 17.36 -25.91 15.32
C LEU A 6 17.69 -25.53 13.87
N ILE A 7 17.66 -26.48 12.94
CA ILE A 7 17.94 -26.19 11.51
C ILE A 7 16.75 -25.49 10.85
N GLY A 8 15.51 -25.81 11.27
CA GLY A 8 14.31 -25.17 10.71
C GLY A 8 14.20 -23.68 11.04
N ALA A 9 14.64 -23.26 12.24
CA ALA A 9 14.64 -21.86 12.66
C ALA A 9 15.75 -21.02 11.99
N LEU A 10 16.87 -21.64 11.61
CA LEU A 10 18.00 -20.99 10.94
C LEU A 10 17.73 -20.62 9.48
N LEU A 11 16.81 -21.33 8.81
CA LEU A 11 16.46 -21.03 7.42
C LEU A 11 15.57 -19.79 7.28
N ILE A 12 14.83 -19.43 8.32
CA ILE A 12 13.95 -18.24 8.30
C ILE A 12 14.74 -16.94 8.51
N SER A 13 15.91 -17.02 9.17
CA SER A 13 16.83 -15.88 9.35
C SER A 13 17.75 -15.62 8.15
N ALA A 14 17.71 -16.48 7.12
CA ALA A 14 18.58 -16.39 5.95
C ALA A 14 17.87 -15.84 4.71
N VAL A 15 16.69 -15.22 4.87
CA VAL A 15 16.16 -14.38 3.79
C VAL A 15 17.08 -13.17 3.74
N PRO A 16 17.91 -13.00 2.69
CA PRO A 16 18.66 -11.77 2.56
C PRO A 16 17.61 -10.64 2.51
N VAL A 17 17.72 -9.67 3.41
CA VAL A 17 17.12 -8.35 3.21
C VAL A 17 17.84 -7.81 1.97
N GLN A 18 17.37 -8.21 0.79
CA GLN A 18 17.86 -7.71 -0.48
C GLN A 18 17.38 -6.27 -0.54
N ALA A 19 18.22 -5.36 -0.05
CA ALA A 19 18.12 -3.96 -0.39
C ALA A 19 18.45 -3.88 -1.89
N PHE A 20 17.41 -3.78 -2.72
CA PHE A 20 17.58 -3.47 -4.13
C PHE A 20 18.14 -2.05 -4.21
N GLU A 21 19.34 -1.88 -4.76
CA GLU A 21 19.99 -0.57 -4.85
C GLU A 21 19.46 0.23 -6.05
N THR A 22 18.93 -0.47 -7.05
CA THR A 22 18.42 0.13 -8.28
C THR A 22 17.02 -0.37 -8.64
N TYR A 23 16.31 0.43 -9.44
CA TYR A 23 15.02 0.03 -9.99
C TYR A 23 15.12 -1.22 -10.88
N GLU A 24 16.22 -1.38 -11.62
CA GLU A 24 16.43 -2.57 -12.46
C GLU A 24 16.53 -3.86 -11.65
N GLU A 25 17.26 -3.82 -10.53
CA GLU A 25 17.35 -4.96 -9.61
C GLU A 25 15.99 -5.30 -9.01
N LEU A 26 15.22 -4.29 -8.62
CA LEU A 26 13.86 -4.46 -8.10
C LEU A 26 12.93 -5.06 -9.16
N ASP A 27 12.88 -4.50 -10.38
CA ASP A 27 12.01 -4.98 -11.46
C ASP A 27 12.34 -6.44 -11.80
N LYS A 28 13.63 -6.77 -11.88
CA LYS A 28 14.08 -8.15 -12.11
C LYS A 28 13.61 -9.11 -11.00
N ALA A 29 13.66 -8.68 -9.74
CA ALA A 29 13.21 -9.49 -8.62
C ALA A 29 11.68 -9.66 -8.60
N CYS A 30 10.94 -8.59 -8.88
CA CYS A 30 9.49 -8.64 -9.00
C CYS A 30 9.04 -9.57 -10.14
N ARG A 31 9.79 -9.62 -11.25
CA ARG A 31 9.49 -10.50 -12.40
C ARG A 31 10.02 -11.93 -12.26
N ALA A 32 10.71 -12.26 -11.16
CA ALA A 32 11.37 -13.56 -11.01
C ALA A 32 10.37 -14.73 -10.90
N SER A 33 9.16 -14.48 -10.42
CA SER A 33 8.06 -15.45 -10.33
C SER A 33 6.71 -14.74 -10.39
N GLU A 34 5.64 -15.51 -10.64
CA GLU A 34 4.27 -15.00 -10.57
C GLU A 34 3.93 -14.53 -9.14
N GLU A 35 4.38 -15.26 -8.12
CA GLU A 35 4.21 -14.90 -6.72
C GLU A 35 4.89 -13.54 -6.40
N ASN A 36 6.12 -13.33 -6.86
CA ASN A 36 6.82 -12.06 -6.68
C ASN A 36 6.15 -10.92 -7.44
N SER A 37 5.63 -11.19 -8.64
CA SER A 37 4.93 -10.18 -9.45
C SER A 37 3.65 -9.73 -8.75
N ASN A 38 2.88 -10.68 -8.22
CA ASN A 38 1.66 -10.39 -7.46
C ASN A 38 1.97 -9.65 -6.15
N LEU A 39 3.03 -10.05 -5.45
CA LEU A 39 3.48 -9.37 -4.22
C LEU A 39 3.88 -7.92 -4.51
N CYS A 40 4.76 -7.70 -5.50
CA CYS A 40 5.18 -6.34 -5.86
C CYS A 40 4.02 -5.48 -6.34
N GLY A 41 3.10 -6.05 -7.14
CA GLY A 41 1.88 -5.36 -7.59
C GLY A 41 1.01 -4.93 -6.41
N GLY A 42 0.69 -5.87 -5.51
CA GLY A 42 -0.12 -5.57 -4.32
C GLY A 42 0.51 -4.51 -3.40
N VAL A 43 1.83 -4.57 -3.20
CA VAL A 43 2.56 -3.55 -2.42
C VAL A 43 2.55 -2.19 -3.13
N ALA A 44 2.75 -2.17 -4.45
CA ALA A 44 2.70 -0.93 -5.22
C ALA A 44 1.31 -0.28 -5.15
N ASP A 45 0.25 -1.06 -5.38
CA ASP A 45 -1.13 -0.57 -5.31
C ASP A 45 -1.45 -0.04 -3.91
N TYR A 46 -1.06 -0.79 -2.85
CA TYR A 46 -1.23 -0.36 -1.46
C TYR A 46 -0.54 0.98 -1.17
N ILE A 47 0.73 1.13 -1.57
CA ILE A 47 1.51 2.35 -1.33
C ILE A 47 0.93 3.53 -2.11
N ILE A 48 0.55 3.32 -3.37
CA ILE A 48 -0.02 4.37 -4.22
C ILE A 48 -1.34 4.87 -3.62
N GLU A 49 -2.19 3.96 -3.17
CA GLU A 49 -3.47 4.30 -2.54
C GLU A 49 -3.24 5.09 -1.24
N PHE A 50 -2.37 4.59 -0.35
CA PHE A 50 -1.98 5.26 0.88
C PHE A 50 -1.46 6.68 0.62
N MET A 51 -0.55 6.84 -0.34
CA MET A 51 0.04 8.14 -0.71
C MET A 51 -1.00 9.09 -1.31
N THR A 52 -1.91 8.57 -2.14
CA THR A 52 -2.96 9.36 -2.79
C THR A 52 -3.92 9.94 -1.75
N VAL A 53 -4.45 9.09 -0.85
CA VAL A 53 -5.33 9.55 0.23
C VAL A 53 -4.60 10.54 1.14
N THR A 54 -3.36 10.25 1.52
CA THR A 54 -2.55 11.15 2.35
C THR A 54 -2.39 12.52 1.69
N LEU A 55 -2.08 12.55 0.40
CA LEU A 55 -1.91 13.80 -0.34
C LEU A 55 -3.22 14.59 -0.40
N LEU A 56 -4.33 13.95 -0.76
CA LEU A 56 -5.64 14.59 -0.88
C LEU A 56 -6.10 15.18 0.46
N CYS A 57 -6.00 14.40 1.55
CA CYS A 57 -6.35 14.87 2.89
C CYS A 57 -5.45 16.02 3.35
N THR A 58 -4.13 15.97 3.07
CA THR A 58 -3.20 17.05 3.40
C THR A 58 -3.53 18.34 2.64
N LEU A 59 -3.94 18.23 1.37
CA LEU A 59 -4.33 19.38 0.56
C LEU A 59 -5.67 19.97 1.03
N GLU A 60 -6.62 19.13 1.44
CA GLU A 60 -7.88 19.57 2.06
C GLU A 60 -7.62 20.30 3.38
N GLU A 61 -6.84 19.72 4.29
CA GLU A 61 -6.49 20.31 5.59
C GLU A 61 -5.84 21.70 5.43
N LYS A 62 -5.00 21.86 4.41
CA LYS A 62 -4.34 23.14 4.09
C LYS A 62 -5.25 24.13 3.34
N GLY A 63 -6.52 23.79 3.13
CA GLY A 63 -7.49 24.62 2.40
C GLY A 63 -7.17 24.79 0.91
N ARG A 64 -6.32 23.92 0.35
CA ARG A 64 -5.95 23.93 -1.08
C ARG A 64 -6.95 23.16 -1.95
N LEU A 65 -7.63 22.20 -1.34
CA LEU A 65 -8.79 21.53 -1.91
C LEU A 65 -10.01 21.85 -1.05
N THR A 66 -11.14 22.17 -1.68
CA THR A 66 -12.43 22.22 -0.99
C THR A 66 -13.03 20.83 -0.91
N LYS A 67 -13.96 20.63 0.03
CA LYS A 67 -14.69 19.38 0.17
C LYS A 67 -15.44 19.00 -1.11
N GLU A 68 -16.09 19.98 -1.76
CA GLU A 68 -16.81 19.70 -3.01
C GLU A 68 -15.86 19.26 -4.13
N ASN A 69 -14.72 19.94 -4.31
CA ASN A 69 -13.77 19.59 -5.36
C ASN A 69 -13.16 18.21 -5.12
N LEU A 70 -12.88 17.87 -3.86
CA LEU A 70 -12.36 16.56 -3.49
C LEU A 70 -13.37 15.46 -3.81
N VAL A 71 -14.64 15.61 -3.39
CA VAL A 71 -15.69 14.62 -3.68
C VAL A 71 -15.87 14.41 -5.19
N LEU A 72 -15.94 15.50 -5.97
CA LEU A 72 -16.04 15.42 -7.43
C LEU A 72 -14.84 14.68 -8.05
N THR A 73 -13.62 14.97 -7.59
CA THR A 73 -12.40 14.30 -8.06
C THR A 73 -12.46 12.79 -7.80
N LEU A 74 -12.91 12.38 -6.61
CA LEU A 74 -13.01 10.96 -6.25
C LEU A 74 -14.06 10.23 -7.07
N ASP A 75 -15.19 10.89 -7.35
CA ASP A 75 -16.25 10.33 -8.21
C ASP A 75 -15.78 10.16 -9.66
N GLU A 76 -15.09 11.16 -10.22
CA GLU A 76 -14.52 11.07 -11.58
C GLU A 76 -13.48 9.93 -11.70
N TRP A 77 -12.72 9.68 -10.63
CA TRP A 77 -11.72 8.63 -10.60
C TRP A 77 -12.31 7.25 -10.31
N ASN A 78 -13.62 7.16 -10.04
CA ASN A 78 -14.25 5.96 -9.50
C ASN A 78 -13.48 5.41 -8.30
N PHE A 79 -12.94 6.30 -7.46
CA PHE A 79 -12.06 5.95 -6.33
C PHE A 79 -12.70 4.94 -5.37
N ASN A 80 -14.04 4.97 -5.29
CA ASN A 80 -14.79 4.06 -4.44
C ASN A 80 -15.22 2.75 -5.11
N GLN A 81 -14.85 2.48 -6.36
CA GLN A 81 -15.26 1.28 -7.08
C GLN A 81 -14.09 0.29 -7.21
N GLY A 82 -14.36 -0.98 -6.96
CA GLY A 82 -13.40 -2.05 -7.24
C GLY A 82 -12.18 -2.11 -6.33
N ARG A 83 -12.18 -1.42 -5.19
CA ARG A 83 -11.10 -1.52 -4.19
C ARG A 83 -11.03 -2.94 -3.62
N THR A 84 -9.82 -3.49 -3.60
CA THR A 84 -9.56 -4.77 -2.93
C THR A 84 -9.52 -4.55 -1.41
N PRO A 85 -9.65 -5.62 -0.59
CA PRO A 85 -9.54 -5.49 0.86
C PRO A 85 -8.25 -4.81 1.34
N LEU A 86 -7.13 -5.10 0.66
CA LEU A 86 -5.83 -4.49 0.95
C LEU A 86 -5.84 -2.97 0.73
N LEU A 87 -6.51 -2.50 -0.33
CA LEU A 87 -6.63 -1.07 -0.60
C LEU A 87 -7.57 -0.37 0.40
N ASN A 88 -8.62 -1.06 0.84
CA ASN A 88 -9.47 -0.52 1.92
C ASN A 88 -8.69 -0.33 3.22
N GLU A 89 -7.84 -1.28 3.59
CA GLU A 89 -6.95 -1.15 4.75
C GLU A 89 -5.98 0.04 4.60
N ALA A 90 -5.42 0.26 3.40
CA ALA A 90 -4.58 1.43 3.12
C ALA A 90 -5.32 2.75 3.38
N VAL A 91 -6.57 2.85 2.93
CA VAL A 91 -7.41 4.03 3.15
C VAL A 91 -7.73 4.21 4.64
N GLU A 92 -8.18 3.15 5.31
CA GLU A 92 -8.53 3.18 6.75
C GLU A 92 -7.36 3.64 7.61
N MET A 93 -6.19 3.02 7.44
CA MET A 93 -4.96 3.39 8.17
C MET A 93 -4.53 4.83 7.91
N THR A 94 -4.83 5.37 6.72
CA THR A 94 -4.56 6.78 6.40
C THR A 94 -5.54 7.69 7.12
N LEU A 95 -6.84 7.37 7.08
CA LEU A 95 -7.89 8.18 7.68
C LEU A 95 -7.80 8.24 9.21
N GLU A 96 -7.23 7.23 9.87
CA GLU A 96 -6.88 7.31 11.30
C GLU A 96 -5.94 8.49 11.62
N LYS A 97 -5.08 8.88 10.66
CA LYS A 97 -4.17 10.03 10.79
C LYS A 97 -4.80 11.35 10.37
N PHE A 98 -5.90 11.30 9.61
CA PHE A 98 -6.62 12.46 9.08
C PHE A 98 -8.13 12.36 9.37
N PRO A 99 -8.55 12.40 10.65
CA PRO A 99 -9.94 12.13 11.04
C PRO A 99 -10.95 13.13 10.47
N GLU A 100 -10.50 14.35 10.16
CA GLU A 100 -11.33 15.42 9.59
C GLU A 100 -11.41 15.39 8.06
N CYS A 101 -10.68 14.47 7.40
CA CYS A 101 -10.69 14.35 5.95
C CYS A 101 -12.09 13.95 5.44
N SER A 102 -12.46 14.53 4.29
CA SER A 102 -13.77 14.27 3.69
C SER A 102 -13.85 12.89 3.00
N ILE A 103 -12.72 12.28 2.66
CA ILE A 103 -12.66 10.89 2.18
C ILE A 103 -13.26 9.95 3.24
N LYS A 104 -14.11 9.02 2.81
CA LYS A 104 -14.72 8.01 3.69
C LYS A 104 -14.29 6.60 3.29
N PRO A 105 -14.10 5.68 4.26
CA PRO A 105 -13.94 4.28 3.96
C PRO A 105 -15.23 3.72 3.35
N ILE A 106 -15.11 2.71 2.49
CA ILE A 106 -16.26 1.99 1.95
C ILE A 106 -16.55 0.83 2.92
N PRO A 107 -17.84 0.56 3.23
CA PRO A 107 -18.23 -0.62 4.01
C PRO A 107 -17.91 -1.96 3.32
#